data_AF-A0A951MWV6-F1
#
_entry.id   AF-A0A951MWV6-F1
#
_cell.length_a   1.000
_cell.length_b   1.000
_cell.length_c   1.000
_cell.angle_alpha   90.00
_cell.angle_beta   90.00
_cell.angle_gamma   90.00
#
_symmetry.space_group_name_H-M   'P 1'
#
loop_
_entity.id
_entity.type
_entity.pdbx_description
1 polymer ?
#
loop_
_entity_poly.entity_id
_entity_poly.type
_entity_poly.pdbx_seq_one_letter_code
_entity_poly.pdbx_strand_id
1 'polypeptide(L)'
;MSHTIQAPGGTKRVAEPPRSHPPAAPRRRRFVSLTRARRVTAVILFLGLLAAPFLLSGFRLGLLAKYLTYAILAIGLDVAWGYGGMLSLGHGLFFGLGGYAMAMHLKLVAAGGRLPDFMSWSGTAALPVWWEPFSNLAFTLTAAVVVPALVGGGLGYIVFRNRVRGAYFAILTQALVAAFAIVLVGQQGVTGGTNGMTNFTTLAGYDLTSPAVQRGLYLIVVAALAGSYLIARQLVRSRFGSLLIATRDGEDRVRFLGYSPTVTKAATFAFSAALAGLAGALFVPIVGIIAPGIIGIIPSIQMVLWVAVGGRGTLYGAALGAVLFGLGQTTLSEAMPSGWLYLQGALLVAVLVFAPRGLAGLIDGIRRRVARVAASLGGFGRAPTGAELPG
;
A
#
# COMPACT_ATOMS: atom_id res chain seq x y z
N MET A 1 -80.19 51.80 0.92
CA MET A 1 -79.83 51.12 -0.34
C MET A 1 -78.57 51.76 -0.89
N SER A 2 -77.67 50.92 -1.38
CA SER A 2 -76.22 51.08 -1.37
C SER A 2 -75.66 52.19 -2.25
N HIS A 3 -74.71 52.96 -1.70
CA HIS A 3 -73.75 53.73 -2.47
C HIS A 3 -72.74 52.79 -3.13
N THR A 4 -72.46 52.96 -4.42
CA THR A 4 -71.25 52.40 -5.06
C THR A 4 -70.66 53.46 -5.98
N ILE A 5 -69.50 53.95 -5.55
CA ILE A 5 -68.66 54.94 -6.19
C ILE A 5 -67.85 54.25 -7.29
N GLN A 6 -67.83 54.86 -8.46
CA GLN A 6 -67.05 54.49 -9.63
C GLN A 6 -65.57 54.86 -9.39
N ALA A 7 -64.66 53.87 -9.42
CA ALA A 7 -63.22 54.09 -9.30
C ALA A 7 -62.55 54.14 -10.69
N PRO A 8 -61.56 55.03 -10.92
CA PRO A 8 -60.93 55.22 -12.22
C PRO A 8 -59.89 54.14 -12.53
N GLY A 9 -59.80 53.77 -13.81
CA GLY A 9 -58.82 52.84 -14.35
C GLY A 9 -57.39 53.38 -14.20
N GLY A 10 -56.61 52.69 -13.37
CA GLY A 10 -55.17 52.88 -13.26
C GLY A 10 -54.48 51.52 -13.36
N THR A 11 -53.98 51.18 -14.55
CA THR A 11 -53.09 50.03 -14.73
C THR A 11 -51.79 50.30 -13.98
N LYS A 12 -51.65 49.76 -12.76
CA LYS A 12 -50.36 49.71 -12.07
C LYS A 12 -49.41 48.86 -12.92
N ARG A 13 -48.45 49.49 -13.59
CA ARG A 13 -47.28 48.79 -14.14
C ARG A 13 -46.52 48.20 -12.94
N VAL A 14 -46.57 46.88 -12.82
CA VAL A 14 -45.70 46.13 -11.91
C VAL A 14 -44.28 46.32 -12.44
N ALA A 15 -43.41 46.95 -11.64
CA ALA A 15 -42.01 47.09 -11.98
C ALA A 15 -41.35 45.71 -12.02
N GLU A 16 -40.83 45.33 -13.19
CA GLU A 16 -40.02 44.12 -13.37
C GLU A 16 -38.77 44.23 -12.46
N PRO A 17 -38.44 43.20 -11.66
CA PRO A 17 -37.20 43.20 -10.89
C PRO A 17 -36.00 43.21 -11.84
N PRO A 18 -34.87 43.84 -11.45
CA PRO A 18 -33.69 43.93 -12.30
C PRO A 18 -33.22 42.54 -12.69
N ARG A 19 -33.03 42.30 -14.00
CA ARG A 19 -32.53 41.04 -14.54
C ARG A 19 -31.18 40.74 -13.90
N SER A 20 -31.12 39.70 -13.08
CA SER A 20 -29.87 39.21 -12.51
C SER A 20 -29.02 38.68 -13.67
N HIS A 21 -27.86 39.31 -13.90
CA HIS A 21 -26.87 38.75 -14.82
C HIS A 21 -26.51 37.33 -14.33
N PRO A 22 -26.52 36.31 -15.21
CA PRO A 22 -26.06 34.99 -14.82
C PRO A 22 -24.62 35.12 -14.28
N PRO A 23 -24.28 34.45 -13.16
CA PRO A 23 -22.93 34.48 -12.64
C PRO A 23 -21.96 34.02 -13.74
N ALA A 24 -20.95 34.85 -14.02
CA ALA A 24 -19.97 34.58 -15.07
C ALA A 24 -19.42 33.14 -14.90
N ALA A 25 -19.55 32.33 -15.95
CA ALA A 25 -19.09 30.96 -15.94
C ALA A 25 -17.65 30.89 -15.44
N PRO A 26 -17.30 29.97 -14.52
CA PRO A 26 -15.94 29.88 -14.00
C PRO A 26 -15.00 29.59 -15.18
N ARG A 27 -14.22 30.60 -15.58
CA ARG A 27 -13.16 30.45 -16.61
C ARG A 27 -12.30 29.26 -16.19
N ARG A 28 -12.29 28.20 -17.01
CA ARG A 28 -11.45 26.99 -16.86
C ARG A 28 -9.98 27.39 -16.71
N ARG A 29 -9.54 27.70 -15.49
CA ARG A 29 -8.15 28.02 -15.19
C ARG A 29 -7.35 26.71 -15.13
N ARG A 30 -6.36 26.61 -16.02
CA ARG A 30 -5.25 25.65 -16.13
C ARG A 30 -5.08 24.67 -14.95
N PHE A 31 -5.85 23.57 -14.93
CA PHE A 31 -5.58 22.39 -14.09
C PHE A 31 -4.44 21.50 -14.62
N VAL A 32 -3.88 21.83 -15.79
CA VAL A 32 -2.98 20.98 -16.57
C VAL A 32 -1.53 20.93 -16.01
N SER A 33 -1.07 21.94 -15.27
CA SER A 33 0.33 21.98 -14.79
C SER A 33 0.63 21.00 -13.64
N LEU A 34 -0.32 20.82 -12.72
CA LEU A 34 -0.17 19.96 -11.53
C LEU A 34 -0.10 18.47 -11.88
N THR A 35 -0.83 18.03 -12.90
CA THR A 35 -0.77 16.66 -13.40
C THR A 35 0.53 16.36 -14.15
N ARG A 36 1.10 17.34 -14.85
CA ARG A 36 2.37 17.17 -15.59
C ARG A 36 3.54 17.06 -14.62
N ALA A 37 3.63 17.94 -13.63
CA ALA A 37 4.66 17.88 -12.58
C ALA A 37 4.63 16.55 -11.81
N ARG A 38 3.43 16.04 -11.47
CA ARG A 38 3.27 14.73 -10.81
C ARG A 38 3.78 13.57 -11.66
N ARG A 39 3.54 13.60 -12.98
CA ARG A 39 4.06 12.57 -13.90
C ARG A 39 5.58 12.64 -14.00
N VAL A 40 6.14 13.84 -14.12
CA VAL A 40 7.59 14.04 -14.22
C VAL A 40 8.30 13.53 -12.97
N THR A 41 7.85 13.88 -11.77
CA THR A 41 8.47 13.36 -10.52
C THR A 41 8.39 11.83 -10.44
N ALA A 42 7.25 11.24 -10.80
CA ALA A 42 7.10 9.78 -10.80
C ALA A 42 8.05 9.10 -11.81
N VAL A 43 8.21 9.68 -13.00
CA VAL A 43 9.16 9.20 -14.02
C VAL A 43 10.59 9.31 -13.51
N ILE A 44 10.99 10.42 -12.90
CA ILE A 44 12.33 10.60 -12.35
C ILE A 44 12.61 9.57 -11.26
N LEU A 45 11.68 9.35 -10.33
CA LEU A 45 11.83 8.34 -9.27
C LEU A 45 11.94 6.93 -9.86
N PHE A 46 11.13 6.62 -10.87
CA PHE A 46 11.19 5.32 -11.54
C PHE A 46 12.52 5.12 -12.29
N LEU A 47 12.99 6.12 -13.02
CA LEU A 47 14.30 6.10 -13.66
C LEU A 47 15.44 5.97 -12.64
N GLY A 48 15.31 6.63 -11.48
CA GLY A 48 16.27 6.48 -10.37
C GLY A 48 16.32 5.05 -9.84
N LEU A 49 15.17 4.38 -9.70
CA LEU A 49 15.12 2.96 -9.34
C LEU A 49 15.77 2.08 -10.42
N LEU A 50 15.52 2.34 -11.70
CA LEU A 50 16.16 1.60 -12.80
C LEU A 50 17.69 1.82 -12.87
N ALA A 51 18.17 3.00 -12.47
CA ALA A 51 19.59 3.33 -12.43
C ALA A 51 20.31 2.77 -11.19
N ALA A 52 19.57 2.44 -10.12
CA ALA A 52 20.14 1.99 -8.84
C ALA A 52 21.13 0.80 -8.93
N PRO A 53 20.92 -0.24 -9.77
CA PRO A 53 21.87 -1.34 -9.94
C PRO A 53 23.26 -0.93 -10.42
N PHE A 54 23.38 0.23 -11.07
CA PHE A 54 24.63 0.77 -11.59
C PHE A 54 25.31 1.74 -10.62
N LEU A 55 24.56 2.26 -9.64
CA LEU A 55 25.03 3.29 -8.71
C LEU A 55 25.32 2.73 -7.30
N LEU A 56 24.69 1.62 -6.92
CA LEU A 56 24.77 1.07 -5.56
C LEU A 56 25.63 -0.18 -5.49
N SER A 57 26.29 -0.38 -4.34
CA SER A 57 26.94 -1.64 -4.00
C SER A 57 25.91 -2.78 -3.82
N GLY A 58 26.33 -4.04 -3.97
CA GLY A 58 25.43 -5.20 -3.84
C GLY A 58 24.65 -5.24 -2.53
N PHE A 59 25.30 -4.92 -1.41
CA PHE A 59 24.65 -4.82 -0.10
C PHE A 59 23.55 -3.74 -0.08
N ARG A 60 23.84 -2.52 -0.55
CA ARG A 60 22.86 -1.43 -0.59
C ARG A 60 21.72 -1.72 -1.58
N LEU A 61 22.02 -2.42 -2.67
CA LEU A 61 21.03 -2.87 -3.64
C LEU A 61 20.07 -3.90 -3.02
N GLY A 62 20.58 -4.86 -2.26
CA GLY A 62 19.78 -5.85 -1.52
C GLY A 62 18.89 -5.19 -0.46
N LEU A 63 19.42 -4.23 0.29
CA LEU A 63 18.62 -3.44 1.24
C LEU A 63 17.51 -2.66 0.54
N LEU A 64 17.81 -1.98 -0.57
CA LEU A 64 16.80 -1.27 -1.33
C LEU A 64 15.74 -2.25 -1.85
N ALA A 65 16.13 -3.39 -2.42
CA ALA A 65 15.21 -4.43 -2.88
C ALA A 65 14.27 -4.90 -1.75
N LYS A 66 14.81 -5.16 -0.56
CA LYS A 66 14.06 -5.49 0.64
C LYS A 66 13.01 -4.42 0.96
N TYR A 67 13.38 -3.14 0.97
CA TYR A 67 12.40 -2.08 1.25
C TYR A 67 11.35 -1.92 0.15
N LEU A 68 11.70 -2.18 -1.11
CA LEU A 68 10.73 -2.19 -2.20
C LEU A 68 9.72 -3.34 -2.04
N THR A 69 10.10 -4.51 -1.51
CA THR A 69 9.11 -5.55 -1.14
C THR A 69 8.16 -5.09 -0.04
N TYR A 70 8.66 -4.33 0.94
CA TYR A 70 7.79 -3.71 1.96
C TYR A 70 6.85 -2.68 1.35
N ALA A 71 7.29 -1.94 0.32
CA ALA A 71 6.46 -1.00 -0.41
C ALA A 71 5.31 -1.69 -1.17
N ILE A 72 5.55 -2.88 -1.76
CA ILE A 72 4.49 -3.69 -2.40
C ILE A 72 3.41 -4.06 -1.37
N LEU A 73 3.82 -4.56 -0.20
CA LEU A 73 2.90 -4.87 0.88
C LEU A 73 2.15 -3.62 1.35
N ALA A 74 2.85 -2.51 1.55
CA ALA A 74 2.26 -1.25 2.01
C ALA A 74 1.21 -0.72 1.04
N ILE A 75 1.39 -0.88 -0.27
CA ILE A 75 0.36 -0.55 -1.28
C ILE A 75 -0.88 -1.40 -1.06
N GLY A 76 -0.73 -2.72 -0.88
CA GLY A 76 -1.86 -3.62 -0.61
C GLY A 76 -2.59 -3.25 0.66
N LEU A 77 -1.86 -2.97 1.74
CA LEU A 77 -2.41 -2.54 3.01
C LEU A 77 -3.10 -1.17 2.91
N ASP A 78 -2.57 -0.22 2.15
CA ASP A 78 -3.19 1.09 1.92
C ASP A 78 -4.51 0.98 1.13
N VAL A 79 -4.61 0.04 0.20
CA VAL A 79 -5.89 -0.25 -0.48
C VAL A 79 -6.95 -0.73 0.53
N ALA A 80 -6.59 -1.66 1.42
CA ALA A 80 -7.52 -2.17 2.43
C ALA A 80 -7.84 -1.14 3.53
N TRP A 81 -6.83 -0.50 4.12
CA TRP A 81 -6.99 0.40 5.25
C TRP A 81 -7.25 1.85 4.83
N GLY A 82 -6.41 2.39 3.95
CA GLY A 82 -6.50 3.76 3.46
C GLY A 82 -7.79 4.03 2.70
N TYR A 83 -8.07 3.24 1.66
CA TYR A 83 -9.27 3.40 0.83
C TYR A 83 -10.48 2.63 1.35
N GLY A 84 -10.27 1.41 1.88
CA GLY A 84 -11.35 0.55 2.38
C GLY A 84 -11.71 0.69 3.86
N GLY A 85 -10.93 1.42 4.66
CA GLY A 85 -11.18 1.59 6.10
C GLY A 85 -10.95 0.36 6.97
N MET A 86 -10.39 -0.70 6.41
CA MET A 86 -10.16 -1.97 7.11
C MET A 86 -8.74 -1.96 7.68
N LEU A 87 -8.59 -1.48 8.91
CA LEU A 87 -7.31 -1.58 9.62
C LEU A 87 -7.04 -3.05 9.95
N SER A 88 -6.03 -3.62 9.33
CA SER A 88 -5.57 -4.98 9.59
C SER A 88 -4.19 -4.95 10.23
N LEU A 89 -4.06 -5.61 11.37
CA LEU A 89 -2.80 -5.84 12.08
C LEU A 89 -2.30 -7.28 11.89
N GLY A 90 -2.82 -7.97 10.87
CA GLY A 90 -2.49 -9.36 10.55
C GLY A 90 -1.83 -9.58 9.19
N HIS A 91 -1.39 -8.52 8.50
CA HIS A 91 -0.83 -8.65 7.14
C HIS A 91 0.43 -9.52 7.07
N GLY A 92 1.14 -9.70 8.19
CA GLY A 92 2.24 -10.65 8.30
C GLY A 92 1.82 -12.09 8.01
N LEU A 93 0.57 -12.49 8.29
CA LEU A 93 0.01 -13.79 7.90
C LEU A 93 0.17 -14.03 6.39
N PHE A 94 -0.33 -13.09 5.59
CA PHE A 94 -0.37 -13.19 4.14
C PHE A 94 1.02 -13.07 3.51
N PHE A 95 1.84 -12.18 4.06
CA PHE A 95 3.25 -12.08 3.71
C PHE A 95 3.99 -13.39 4.01
N GLY A 96 3.72 -14.00 5.16
CA GLY A 96 4.25 -15.29 5.55
C GLY A 96 3.84 -16.40 4.59
N LEU A 97 2.55 -16.52 4.26
CA LEU A 97 2.06 -17.53 3.32
C LEU A 97 2.81 -17.47 1.97
N GLY A 98 3.01 -16.29 1.39
CA GLY A 98 3.78 -16.13 0.15
C GLY A 98 5.29 -16.37 0.32
N GLY A 99 5.87 -15.91 1.44
CA GLY A 99 7.28 -16.15 1.75
C GLY A 99 7.59 -17.62 1.97
N TYR A 100 6.77 -18.33 2.75
CA TYR A 100 6.91 -19.76 2.98
C TYR A 100 6.72 -20.57 1.70
N ALA A 101 5.78 -20.19 0.81
CA ALA A 101 5.66 -20.81 -0.51
C ALA A 101 6.97 -20.71 -1.32
N MET A 102 7.58 -19.52 -1.38
CA MET A 102 8.88 -19.35 -2.05
C MET A 102 10.02 -20.10 -1.34
N ALA A 103 10.04 -20.09 0.00
CA ALA A 103 11.06 -20.79 0.76
C ALA A 103 11.00 -22.32 0.56
N MET A 104 9.79 -22.89 0.46
CA MET A 104 9.58 -24.29 0.10
C MET A 104 10.23 -24.61 -1.25
N HIS A 105 9.95 -23.79 -2.27
CA HIS A 105 10.56 -23.96 -3.59
C HIS A 105 12.10 -23.90 -3.53
N LEU A 106 12.65 -22.87 -2.91
CA LEU A 106 14.10 -22.68 -2.80
C LEU A 106 14.77 -23.84 -2.04
N LYS A 107 14.12 -24.37 -1.00
CA LYS A 107 14.63 -25.53 -0.26
C LYS A 107 14.58 -26.82 -1.06
N LEU A 108 13.53 -27.05 -1.84
CA LEU A 108 13.42 -28.23 -2.71
C LEU A 108 14.49 -28.19 -3.81
N VAL A 109 14.71 -27.02 -4.41
CA VAL A 109 15.77 -26.83 -5.42
C VAL A 109 17.15 -27.03 -4.80
N ALA A 110 17.42 -26.43 -3.63
CA ALA A 110 18.69 -26.57 -2.94
C ALA A 110 18.97 -28.01 -2.46
N ALA A 111 17.94 -28.78 -2.11
CA ALA A 111 18.09 -30.15 -1.65
C ALA A 111 18.39 -31.14 -2.80
N GLY A 112 18.09 -30.78 -4.05
CA GLY A 112 18.48 -31.56 -5.23
C GLY A 112 17.97 -33.01 -5.22
N GLY A 113 16.74 -33.23 -4.76
CA GLY A 113 16.14 -34.56 -4.63
C GLY A 113 16.35 -35.24 -3.26
N ARG A 114 17.05 -34.58 -2.33
CA ARG A 114 17.13 -35.00 -0.92
C ARG A 114 16.09 -34.29 -0.07
N LEU A 115 15.93 -34.73 1.17
CA LEU A 115 15.19 -33.96 2.18
C LEU A 115 15.91 -32.63 2.45
N PRO A 116 15.18 -31.50 2.59
CA PRO A 116 15.75 -30.24 3.03
C PRO A 116 16.54 -30.40 4.35
N ASP A 117 17.64 -29.65 4.45
CA ASP A 117 18.56 -29.65 5.60
C ASP A 117 17.85 -29.59 6.97
N PHE A 118 16.93 -28.65 7.17
CA PHE A 118 16.23 -28.48 8.43
C PHE A 118 15.26 -29.62 8.76
N MET A 119 14.70 -30.29 7.74
CA MET A 119 13.82 -31.45 7.93
C MET A 119 14.62 -32.66 8.42
N SER A 120 15.84 -32.82 7.89
CA SER A 120 16.74 -33.91 8.28
C SER A 120 17.15 -33.81 9.75
N TRP A 121 17.48 -32.61 10.23
CA TRP A 121 17.87 -32.39 11.63
C TRP A 121 16.69 -32.39 12.59
N SER A 122 15.47 -32.16 12.09
CA SER A 122 14.24 -32.20 12.87
C SER A 122 13.61 -33.59 12.94
N GLY A 123 14.29 -34.63 12.42
CA GLY A 123 13.82 -36.02 12.48
C GLY A 123 12.64 -36.33 11.54
N THR A 124 12.43 -35.52 10.49
CA THR A 124 11.34 -35.76 9.52
C THR A 124 11.76 -36.84 8.52
N ALA A 125 11.02 -37.95 8.49
CA ALA A 125 11.41 -39.16 7.75
C ALA A 125 11.19 -39.07 6.23
N ALA A 126 10.22 -38.28 5.78
CA ALA A 126 9.87 -38.15 4.36
C ALA A 126 9.34 -36.74 4.07
N LEU A 127 9.47 -36.32 2.81
CA LEU A 127 8.92 -35.04 2.37
C LEU A 127 7.38 -35.11 2.44
N PRO A 128 6.70 -34.16 3.10
CA PRO A 128 5.25 -34.14 3.11
C PRO A 128 4.69 -33.94 1.70
N VAL A 129 3.63 -34.66 1.33
CA VAL A 129 3.03 -34.63 -0.03
C VAL A 129 2.67 -33.21 -0.48
N TRP A 130 2.24 -32.35 0.45
CA TRP A 130 1.87 -30.97 0.14
C TRP A 130 3.07 -30.06 -0.21
N TRP A 131 4.32 -30.52 -0.03
CA TRP A 131 5.52 -29.81 -0.50
C TRP A 131 5.81 -30.06 -1.98
N GLU A 132 5.46 -31.22 -2.52
CA GLU A 132 5.82 -31.64 -3.88
C GLU A 132 5.43 -30.61 -4.97
N PRO A 133 4.23 -29.98 -4.92
CA PRO A 133 3.84 -29.00 -5.93
C PRO A 133 4.77 -27.77 -5.99
N PHE A 134 5.42 -27.41 -4.88
CA PHE A 134 6.33 -26.27 -4.82
C PHE A 134 7.67 -26.50 -5.53
N SER A 135 7.93 -27.71 -6.04
CA SER A 135 9.05 -27.96 -6.95
C SER A 135 8.95 -27.15 -8.24
N ASN A 136 7.74 -26.87 -8.72
CA ASN A 136 7.50 -26.07 -9.91
C ASN A 136 7.42 -24.58 -9.58
N LEU A 137 8.32 -23.77 -10.17
CA LEU A 137 8.36 -22.32 -9.92
C LEU A 137 7.06 -21.60 -10.31
N ALA A 138 6.41 -22.00 -11.41
CA ALA A 138 5.16 -21.38 -11.85
C ALA A 138 4.01 -21.65 -10.88
N PHE A 139 3.94 -22.89 -10.34
CA PHE A 139 3.00 -23.21 -9.27
C PHE A 139 3.30 -22.38 -8.03
N THR A 140 4.56 -22.31 -7.60
CA THR A 140 4.98 -21.54 -6.42
C THR A 140 4.60 -20.07 -6.53
N LEU A 141 4.91 -19.41 -7.66
CA LEU A 141 4.56 -18.00 -7.88
C LEU A 141 3.04 -17.79 -7.88
N THR A 142 2.29 -18.72 -8.47
CA THR A 142 0.83 -18.65 -8.48
C THR A 142 0.26 -18.85 -7.07
N ALA A 143 0.71 -19.89 -6.36
CA ALA A 143 0.30 -20.20 -4.99
C ALA A 143 0.63 -19.06 -4.02
N ALA A 144 1.80 -18.44 -4.16
CA ALA A 144 2.23 -17.32 -3.34
C ALA A 144 1.33 -16.07 -3.44
N VAL A 145 0.55 -15.94 -4.52
CA VAL A 145 -0.41 -14.84 -4.71
C VAL A 145 -1.84 -15.32 -4.43
N VAL A 146 -2.21 -16.47 -4.98
CA VAL A 146 -3.58 -17.00 -4.94
C VAL A 146 -3.93 -17.52 -3.55
N VAL A 147 -3.05 -18.25 -2.87
CA VAL A 147 -3.35 -18.79 -1.53
C VAL A 147 -3.60 -17.66 -0.53
N PRO A 148 -2.74 -16.62 -0.42
CA PRO A 148 -3.03 -15.47 0.42
C PRO A 148 -4.32 -14.75 0.03
N ALA A 149 -4.60 -14.61 -1.27
CA ALA A 149 -5.83 -13.98 -1.75
C ALA A 149 -7.09 -14.77 -1.33
N LEU A 150 -7.06 -16.10 -1.44
CA LEU A 150 -8.17 -16.98 -1.05
C LEU A 150 -8.36 -16.99 0.46
N VAL A 151 -7.28 -17.12 1.23
CA VAL A 151 -7.33 -17.08 2.70
C VAL A 151 -7.83 -15.71 3.17
N GLY A 152 -7.28 -14.62 2.63
CA GLY A 152 -7.71 -13.26 2.92
C GLY A 152 -9.17 -13.01 2.53
N GLY A 153 -9.56 -13.40 1.32
CA GLY A 153 -10.93 -13.25 0.83
C GLY A 153 -11.95 -14.05 1.64
N GLY A 154 -11.64 -15.30 1.96
CA GLY A 154 -12.49 -16.17 2.77
C GLY A 154 -12.66 -15.64 4.20
N LEU A 155 -11.55 -15.31 4.87
CA LEU A 155 -11.58 -14.70 6.21
C LEU A 155 -12.33 -13.36 6.19
N GLY A 156 -12.01 -12.50 5.22
CA GLY A 156 -12.69 -11.21 5.04
C GLY A 156 -14.19 -11.41 4.83
N TYR A 157 -14.60 -12.37 4.02
CA TYR A 157 -16.01 -12.64 3.77
C TYR A 157 -16.74 -13.07 5.06
N ILE A 158 -16.19 -14.03 5.81
CA ILE A 158 -16.78 -14.50 7.07
C ILE A 158 -16.91 -13.35 8.07
N VAL A 159 -15.85 -12.55 8.21
CA VAL A 159 -15.78 -11.48 9.20
C VAL A 159 -16.68 -10.29 8.85
N PHE A 160 -16.68 -9.86 7.59
CA PHE A 160 -17.51 -8.73 7.16
C PHE A 160 -18.98 -9.12 6.94
N ARG A 161 -19.29 -10.41 6.77
CA ARG A 161 -20.66 -10.92 6.83
C ARG A 161 -21.25 -10.74 8.22
N ASN A 162 -20.44 -10.99 9.25
CA ASN A 162 -20.79 -10.81 10.66
C ASN A 162 -20.72 -9.35 11.14
N ARG A 163 -20.55 -8.40 10.21
CA ARG A 163 -20.55 -6.94 10.47
C ARG A 163 -19.49 -6.48 11.49
N VAL A 164 -18.37 -7.20 11.59
CA VAL A 164 -17.24 -6.79 12.42
C VAL A 164 -16.59 -5.54 11.81
N ARG A 165 -16.37 -4.51 12.63
CA ARG A 165 -15.88 -3.17 12.21
C ARG A 165 -14.75 -2.67 13.10
N GLY A 166 -13.95 -1.77 12.55
CA GLY A 166 -12.97 -0.97 13.28
C GLY A 166 -11.96 -1.81 14.07
N ALA A 167 -11.79 -1.47 15.36
CA ALA A 167 -10.82 -2.08 16.24
C ALA A 167 -10.99 -3.60 16.39
N TYR A 168 -12.23 -4.11 16.37
CA TYR A 168 -12.49 -5.55 16.47
C TYR A 168 -11.89 -6.33 15.29
N PHE A 169 -11.92 -5.75 14.09
CA PHE A 169 -11.28 -6.35 12.92
C PHE A 169 -9.76 -6.36 13.08
N ALA A 170 -9.17 -5.27 13.59
CA ALA A 170 -7.74 -5.19 13.85
C ALA A 170 -7.29 -6.24 14.88
N ILE A 171 -8.01 -6.38 16.00
CA ILE A 171 -7.74 -7.38 17.04
C ILE A 171 -7.84 -8.80 16.47
N LEU A 172 -8.87 -9.08 15.68
CA LEU A 172 -9.05 -10.39 15.07
C LEU A 172 -7.91 -10.75 14.10
N THR A 173 -7.53 -9.81 13.22
CA THR A 173 -6.40 -10.04 12.30
C THR A 173 -5.07 -10.20 13.04
N GLN A 174 -4.88 -9.49 14.16
CA GLN A 174 -3.71 -9.65 15.01
C GLN A 174 -3.68 -11.04 15.70
N ALA A 175 -4.82 -11.52 16.18
CA ALA A 175 -4.94 -12.85 16.75
C ALA A 175 -4.66 -13.94 15.69
N LEU A 176 -5.13 -13.76 14.45
CA LEU A 176 -4.88 -14.70 13.36
C LEU A 176 -3.39 -14.81 13.01
N VAL A 177 -2.67 -13.69 12.92
CA VAL A 177 -1.22 -13.74 12.65
C VAL A 177 -0.44 -14.35 13.80
N ALA A 178 -0.87 -14.12 15.05
CA ALA A 178 -0.29 -14.75 16.23
C ALA A 178 -0.49 -16.27 16.22
N ALA A 179 -1.73 -16.72 15.97
CA ALA A 179 -2.06 -18.13 15.85
C ALA A 179 -1.25 -18.80 14.73
N PHE A 180 -1.12 -18.16 13.58
CA PHE A 180 -0.30 -18.67 12.49
C PHE A 180 1.17 -18.78 12.85
N ALA A 181 1.75 -17.76 13.51
CA ALA A 181 3.12 -17.83 13.99
C ALA A 181 3.33 -18.97 14.99
N ILE A 182 2.37 -19.21 15.90
CA ILE A 182 2.40 -20.34 16.84
C ILE A 182 2.38 -21.68 16.10
N VAL A 183 1.52 -21.82 15.09
CA VAL A 183 1.47 -23.05 14.25
C VAL A 183 2.81 -23.27 13.55
N LEU A 184 3.41 -22.23 13.00
CA LEU A 184 4.72 -22.35 12.37
C LEU A 184 5.81 -22.75 13.37
N VAL A 185 5.82 -22.18 14.57
CA VAL A 185 6.77 -22.56 15.63
C VAL A 185 6.59 -24.02 16.05
N GLY A 186 5.35 -24.46 16.25
CA GLY A 186 5.04 -25.84 16.68
C GLY A 186 5.33 -26.91 15.62
N GLN A 187 5.39 -26.53 14.34
CA GLN A 187 5.60 -27.45 13.21
C GLN A 187 7.06 -27.47 12.73
N GLN A 188 8.02 -27.54 13.64
CA GLN A 188 9.46 -27.41 13.35
C GLN A 188 9.95 -28.31 12.21
N GLY A 189 9.49 -29.57 12.16
CA GLY A 189 9.87 -30.53 11.13
C GLY A 189 9.51 -30.12 9.71
N VAL A 190 8.49 -29.29 9.52
CA VAL A 190 8.03 -28.88 8.19
C VAL A 190 8.16 -27.39 7.92
N THR A 191 8.25 -26.53 8.93
CA THR A 191 8.33 -25.07 8.74
C THR A 191 9.69 -24.47 9.10
N GLY A 192 10.58 -25.27 9.71
CA GLY A 192 11.80 -24.78 10.35
C GLY A 192 11.58 -24.16 11.74
N GLY A 193 10.34 -24.14 12.23
CA GLY A 193 10.02 -23.74 13.60
C GLY A 193 10.43 -22.31 13.92
N THR A 194 10.96 -22.09 15.13
CA THR A 194 11.46 -20.78 15.58
C THR A 194 12.61 -20.25 14.71
N ASN A 195 13.46 -21.15 14.19
CA ASN A 195 14.61 -20.78 13.35
C ASN A 195 14.18 -20.34 11.94
N GLY A 196 13.05 -20.86 11.46
CA GLY A 196 12.58 -20.64 10.11
C GLY A 196 13.43 -21.37 9.06
N MET A 197 13.39 -20.87 7.82
CA MET A 197 14.12 -21.44 6.69
C MET A 197 15.17 -20.45 6.18
N THR A 198 16.40 -20.91 6.03
CA THR A 198 17.58 -20.15 5.60
C THR A 198 18.35 -20.90 4.50
N ASN A 199 19.61 -20.56 4.24
CA ASN A 199 20.51 -21.32 3.35
C ASN A 199 19.92 -21.55 1.94
N PHE A 200 19.29 -20.53 1.38
CA PHE A 200 18.86 -20.55 -0.01
C PHE A 200 20.06 -20.26 -0.91
N THR A 201 20.42 -21.20 -1.78
CA THR A 201 21.63 -21.11 -2.61
C THR A 201 21.31 -20.75 -4.05
N THR A 202 20.24 -21.31 -4.61
CA THR A 202 19.91 -21.16 -6.03
C THR A 202 18.44 -20.86 -6.24
N LEU A 203 18.13 -20.09 -7.28
CA LEU A 203 16.78 -19.85 -7.79
C LEU A 203 16.77 -20.16 -9.29
N ALA A 204 15.91 -21.09 -9.71
CA ALA A 204 15.81 -21.52 -11.11
C ALA A 204 17.16 -21.92 -11.75
N GLY A 205 18.05 -22.54 -10.97
CA GLY A 205 19.39 -22.95 -11.42
C GLY A 205 20.47 -21.86 -11.37
N TYR A 206 20.12 -20.64 -10.97
CA TYR A 206 21.07 -19.52 -10.83
C TYR A 206 21.45 -19.28 -9.37
N ASP A 207 22.73 -19.06 -9.09
CA ASP A 207 23.25 -18.77 -7.75
C ASP A 207 22.80 -17.39 -7.24
N LEU A 208 22.13 -17.36 -6.08
CA LEU A 208 21.63 -16.14 -5.45
C LEU A 208 22.74 -15.19 -4.97
N THR A 209 23.97 -15.68 -4.82
CA THR A 209 25.13 -14.86 -4.44
C THR A 209 25.72 -14.12 -5.64
N SER A 210 25.40 -14.54 -6.87
CA SER A 210 25.91 -13.92 -8.09
C SER A 210 25.40 -12.47 -8.23
N PRO A 211 26.31 -11.48 -8.46
CA PRO A 211 25.91 -10.08 -8.66
C PRO A 211 24.89 -9.89 -9.80
N ALA A 212 24.98 -10.71 -10.86
CA ALA A 212 24.03 -10.65 -11.96
C ALA A 212 22.62 -11.05 -11.53
N VAL A 213 22.50 -12.10 -10.71
CA VAL A 213 21.22 -12.60 -10.18
C VAL A 213 20.62 -11.60 -9.19
N GLN A 214 21.44 -11.01 -8.32
CA GLN A 214 20.99 -9.97 -7.39
C GLN A 214 20.43 -8.74 -8.12
N ARG A 215 21.09 -8.31 -9.21
CA ARG A 215 20.58 -7.23 -10.08
C ARG A 215 19.29 -7.63 -10.78
N GLY A 216 19.20 -8.87 -11.28
CA GLY A 216 17.98 -9.41 -11.89
C GLY A 216 16.81 -9.42 -10.91
N LEU A 217 17.01 -9.94 -9.70
CA LEU A 217 16.02 -9.95 -8.62
C LEU A 217 15.57 -8.54 -8.24
N TYR A 218 16.50 -7.60 -8.13
CA TYR A 218 16.17 -6.20 -7.90
C TYR A 218 15.23 -5.66 -8.98
N LEU A 219 15.54 -5.88 -10.26
CA LEU A 219 14.70 -5.43 -11.39
C LEU A 219 13.32 -6.09 -11.39
N ILE A 220 13.25 -7.39 -11.03
CA ILE A 220 11.97 -8.09 -10.85
C ILE A 220 11.14 -7.43 -9.75
N VAL A 221 11.74 -7.04 -8.62
CA VAL A 221 11.02 -6.32 -7.55
C VAL A 221 10.57 -4.94 -8.00
N VAL A 222 11.40 -4.20 -8.74
CA VAL A 222 10.98 -2.90 -9.31
C VAL A 222 9.80 -3.07 -10.27
N ALA A 223 9.84 -4.08 -11.14
CA ALA A 223 8.73 -4.40 -12.04
C ALA A 223 7.47 -4.82 -11.28
N ALA A 224 7.60 -5.67 -10.25
CA ALA A 224 6.49 -6.09 -9.41
C ALA A 224 5.88 -4.92 -8.63
N LEU A 225 6.71 -3.99 -8.13
CA LEU A 225 6.24 -2.76 -7.47
C LEU A 225 5.48 -1.86 -8.45
N ALA A 226 6.03 -1.65 -9.65
CA ALA A 226 5.36 -0.87 -10.68
C ALA A 226 4.01 -1.50 -11.07
N GLY A 227 3.98 -2.82 -11.31
CA GLY A 227 2.76 -3.57 -11.60
C GLY A 227 1.73 -3.46 -10.47
N SER A 228 2.15 -3.72 -9.22
CA SER A 228 1.29 -3.62 -8.04
C SER A 228 0.71 -2.22 -7.86
N TYR A 229 1.53 -1.18 -8.06
CA TYR A 229 1.08 0.21 -8.02
C TYR A 229 0.08 0.53 -9.12
N LEU A 230 0.33 0.12 -10.37
CA LEU A 230 -0.56 0.38 -11.49
C LEU A 230 -1.91 -0.33 -11.33
N ILE A 231 -1.90 -1.60 -10.91
CA ILE A 231 -3.11 -2.37 -10.65
C ILE A 231 -3.90 -1.75 -9.50
N ALA A 232 -3.25 -1.45 -8.36
CA ALA A 232 -3.91 -0.79 -7.23
C ALA A 232 -4.48 0.58 -7.62
N ARG A 233 -3.74 1.36 -8.42
CA ARG A 233 -4.19 2.66 -8.91
C ARG A 233 -5.40 2.54 -9.84
N GLN A 234 -5.42 1.54 -10.72
CA GLN A 234 -6.55 1.28 -11.60
C GLN A 234 -7.78 0.85 -10.79
N LEU A 235 -7.60 -0.04 -9.81
CA LEU A 235 -8.65 -0.49 -8.90
C LEU A 235 -9.30 0.69 -8.17
N VAL A 236 -8.50 1.55 -7.54
CA VAL A 236 -8.98 2.72 -6.78
C VAL A 236 -9.68 3.76 -7.67
N ARG A 237 -9.28 3.89 -8.95
CA ARG A 237 -9.90 4.83 -9.90
C ARG A 237 -11.14 4.28 -10.59
N SER A 238 -11.38 2.98 -10.49
CA SER A 238 -12.53 2.33 -11.10
C SER A 238 -13.82 2.58 -10.32
N ARG A 239 -14.96 2.14 -10.88
CA ARG A 239 -16.26 2.15 -10.18
C ARG A 239 -16.22 1.35 -8.87
N PHE A 240 -15.42 0.28 -8.84
CA PHE A 240 -15.19 -0.50 -7.61
C PHE A 240 -14.50 0.35 -6.53
N GLY A 241 -13.51 1.16 -6.90
CA GLY A 241 -12.85 2.08 -5.98
C GLY A 241 -13.79 3.13 -5.40
N SER A 242 -14.69 3.69 -6.21
CA SER A 242 -15.74 4.59 -5.71
C SER A 242 -16.69 3.89 -4.73
N LEU A 243 -17.09 2.66 -5.03
CA LEU A 243 -17.92 1.84 -4.13
C LEU A 243 -17.18 1.50 -2.82
N LEU A 244 -15.88 1.21 -2.90
CA LEU A 244 -15.03 0.94 -1.73
C LEU A 244 -14.95 2.15 -0.80
N ILE A 245 -14.72 3.34 -1.35
CA ILE A 245 -14.68 4.59 -0.57
C ILE A 245 -16.06 4.87 0.04
N ALA A 246 -17.13 4.71 -0.73
CA ALA A 246 -18.50 4.85 -0.21
C ALA A 246 -18.79 3.85 0.92
N THR A 247 -18.30 2.61 0.79
CA THR A 247 -18.46 1.56 1.82
C THR A 247 -17.71 1.93 3.09
N ARG A 248 -16.50 2.49 2.98
CA ARG A 248 -15.73 3.02 4.12
C ARG A 248 -16.47 4.16 4.82
N ASP A 249 -17.01 5.11 4.06
CA ASP A 249 -17.60 6.34 4.59
C ASP A 249 -19.03 6.11 5.16
N GLY A 250 -19.71 5.05 4.73
CA GLY A 250 -20.99 4.64 5.30
C GLY A 250 -21.55 3.33 4.73
N GLU A 251 -21.22 2.21 5.38
CA GLU A 251 -21.70 0.88 4.99
C GLU A 251 -23.24 0.80 4.90
N ASP A 252 -23.96 1.43 5.83
CA ASP A 252 -25.42 1.33 5.90
C ASP A 252 -26.06 2.09 4.71
N ARG A 253 -25.49 3.23 4.31
CA ARG A 253 -25.89 3.96 3.09
C ARG A 253 -25.67 3.12 1.83
N VAL A 254 -24.54 2.42 1.73
CA VAL A 254 -24.25 1.53 0.60
C VAL A 254 -25.25 0.37 0.52
N ARG A 255 -25.68 -0.16 1.67
CA ARG A 255 -26.74 -1.19 1.73
C ARG A 255 -28.09 -0.66 1.27
N PHE A 256 -28.48 0.55 1.64
CA PHE A 256 -29.72 1.19 1.15
C PHE A 256 -29.70 1.40 -0.36
N LEU A 257 -28.52 1.59 -0.95
CA LEU A 257 -28.34 1.68 -2.41
C LEU A 257 -28.30 0.31 -3.11
N GLY A 258 -28.53 -0.80 -2.39
CA GLY A 258 -28.58 -2.16 -2.93
C GLY A 258 -27.23 -2.85 -3.13
N TYR A 259 -26.12 -2.22 -2.74
CA TYR A 259 -24.79 -2.82 -2.82
C TYR A 259 -24.43 -3.56 -1.53
N SER A 260 -23.60 -4.60 -1.64
CA SER A 260 -23.09 -5.36 -0.48
C SER A 260 -21.73 -4.82 -0.01
N PRO A 261 -21.63 -4.20 1.19
CA PRO A 261 -20.35 -3.87 1.81
C PRO A 261 -19.46 -5.09 2.01
N THR A 262 -20.06 -6.24 2.33
CA THR A 262 -19.35 -7.48 2.67
C THR A 262 -18.51 -7.96 1.49
N VAL A 263 -19.09 -8.05 0.29
CA VAL A 263 -18.38 -8.50 -0.91
C VAL A 263 -17.29 -7.51 -1.31
N THR A 264 -17.60 -6.21 -1.27
CA THR A 264 -16.65 -5.14 -1.62
C THR A 264 -15.42 -5.17 -0.70
N LYS A 265 -15.63 -5.30 0.61
CA LYS A 265 -14.56 -5.38 1.62
C LYS A 265 -13.78 -6.68 1.50
N ALA A 266 -14.45 -7.83 1.35
CA ALA A 266 -13.80 -9.13 1.21
C ALA A 266 -12.92 -9.21 -0.04
N ALA A 267 -13.41 -8.74 -1.20
CA ALA A 267 -12.63 -8.70 -2.44
C ALA A 267 -11.42 -7.75 -2.33
N THR A 268 -11.59 -6.60 -1.67
CA THR A 268 -10.48 -5.67 -1.42
C THR A 268 -9.44 -6.28 -0.47
N PHE A 269 -9.89 -7.00 0.56
CA PHE A 269 -9.00 -7.66 1.50
C PHE A 269 -8.27 -8.86 0.86
N ALA A 270 -8.93 -9.61 -0.03
CA ALA A 270 -8.29 -10.62 -0.87
C ALA A 270 -7.18 -10.03 -1.75
N PHE A 271 -7.46 -8.91 -2.44
CA PHE A 271 -6.46 -8.20 -3.23
C PHE A 271 -5.27 -7.72 -2.39
N SER A 272 -5.56 -7.19 -1.21
CA SER A 272 -4.54 -6.75 -0.24
C SER A 272 -3.65 -7.91 0.21
N ALA A 273 -4.25 -9.05 0.54
CA ALA A 273 -3.56 -10.27 0.92
C ALA A 273 -2.72 -10.84 -0.24
N ALA A 274 -3.21 -10.77 -1.48
CA ALA A 274 -2.48 -11.18 -2.68
C ALA A 274 -1.17 -10.39 -2.85
N LEU A 275 -1.21 -9.07 -2.66
CA LEU A 275 -0.02 -8.22 -2.72
C LEU A 275 0.93 -8.47 -1.56
N ALA A 276 0.42 -8.74 -0.36
CA ALA A 276 1.26 -9.13 0.77
C ALA A 276 1.98 -10.47 0.50
N GLY A 277 1.28 -11.45 -0.07
CA GLY A 277 1.84 -12.73 -0.51
C GLY A 277 2.93 -12.57 -1.56
N LEU A 278 2.66 -11.78 -2.61
CA LEU A 278 3.66 -11.42 -3.64
C LEU A 278 4.91 -10.79 -3.01
N ALA A 279 4.72 -9.83 -2.08
CA ALA A 279 5.82 -9.20 -1.37
C ALA A 279 6.65 -10.20 -0.57
N GLY A 280 5.98 -11.15 0.11
CA GLY A 280 6.64 -12.22 0.86
C GLY A 280 7.47 -13.13 -0.03
N ALA A 281 6.92 -13.58 -1.15
CA ALA A 281 7.62 -14.44 -2.10
C ALA A 281 8.86 -13.76 -2.70
N LEU A 282 8.80 -12.46 -2.98
CA LEU A 282 9.94 -11.70 -3.49
C LEU A 282 10.98 -11.41 -2.40
N PHE A 283 10.55 -11.27 -1.15
CA PHE A 283 11.42 -10.96 -0.02
C PHE A 283 12.41 -12.08 0.31
N VAL A 284 11.96 -13.33 0.27
CA VAL A 284 12.77 -14.50 0.68
C VAL A 284 14.08 -14.64 -0.10
N PRO A 285 14.12 -14.65 -1.45
CA PRO A 285 15.36 -14.78 -2.19
C PRO A 285 16.30 -13.58 -2.03
N ILE A 286 15.80 -12.41 -1.59
CA ILE A 286 16.61 -11.21 -1.35
C ILE A 286 17.25 -11.26 0.04
N VAL A 287 16.44 -11.56 1.06
CA VAL A 287 16.88 -11.47 2.46
C VAL A 287 17.54 -12.76 2.95
N GLY A 288 17.25 -13.89 2.30
CA GLY A 288 17.90 -15.16 2.61
C GLY A 288 17.29 -15.90 3.81
N ILE A 289 16.19 -15.40 4.38
CA ILE A 289 15.51 -16.03 5.52
C ILE A 289 14.01 -15.72 5.54
N ILE A 290 13.20 -16.70 5.97
CA ILE A 290 11.83 -16.49 6.45
C ILE A 290 11.65 -17.22 7.78
N ALA A 291 11.09 -16.53 8.78
CA ALA A 291 10.88 -17.10 10.12
C ALA A 291 9.63 -16.50 10.77
N PRO A 292 9.03 -17.18 11.77
CA PRO A 292 7.82 -16.68 12.47
C PRO A 292 8.00 -15.28 13.06
N GLY A 293 9.22 -14.95 13.52
CA GLY A 293 9.57 -13.63 14.04
C GLY A 293 9.49 -12.48 13.02
N ILE A 294 9.54 -12.76 11.71
CA ILE A 294 9.45 -11.75 10.63
C ILE A 294 7.98 -11.48 10.26
N ILE A 295 7.06 -12.37 10.62
CA ILE A 295 5.66 -12.28 10.24
C ILE A 295 4.71 -12.02 11.41
N GLY A 296 5.18 -12.14 12.65
CA GLY A 296 4.34 -12.05 13.84
C GLY A 296 3.69 -10.68 14.08
N ILE A 297 3.23 -10.47 15.32
CA ILE A 297 2.49 -9.27 15.73
C ILE A 297 3.33 -8.00 15.54
N ILE A 298 4.58 -7.99 16.03
CA ILE A 298 5.44 -6.80 16.01
C ILE A 298 5.71 -6.34 14.55
N PRO A 299 6.17 -7.20 13.62
CA PRO A 299 6.28 -6.83 12.21
C PRO A 299 4.95 -6.38 11.59
N SER A 300 3.84 -7.03 11.93
CA SER A 300 2.53 -6.64 11.39
C SER A 300 2.09 -5.24 11.85
N ILE A 301 2.43 -4.83 13.07
CA ILE A 301 2.25 -3.44 13.52
C ILE A 301 3.15 -2.51 12.71
N GLN A 302 4.42 -2.87 12.47
CA GLN A 302 5.34 -2.08 11.63
C GLN A 302 4.79 -1.86 10.21
N MET A 303 4.14 -2.87 9.62
CA MET A 303 3.51 -2.75 8.30
C MET A 303 2.45 -1.63 8.25
N VAL A 304 1.61 -1.55 9.29
CA VAL A 304 0.63 -0.45 9.43
C VAL A 304 1.34 0.89 9.60
N LEU A 305 2.44 0.92 10.36
CA LEU A 305 3.22 2.13 10.57
C LEU A 305 3.83 2.66 9.27
N TRP A 306 4.30 1.79 8.37
CA TRP A 306 4.79 2.22 7.04
C TRP A 306 3.73 3.02 6.28
N VAL A 307 2.50 2.52 6.27
CA VAL A 307 1.36 3.18 5.61
C VAL A 307 0.96 4.47 6.35
N ALA A 308 0.95 4.45 7.67
CA ALA A 308 0.63 5.62 8.48
C ALA A 308 1.63 6.77 8.27
N VAL A 309 2.93 6.46 8.33
CA VAL A 309 4.04 7.39 8.07
C VAL A 309 3.96 7.93 6.65
N GLY A 310 3.73 7.06 5.67
CA GLY A 310 3.59 7.44 4.26
C GLY A 310 2.39 8.33 3.98
N GLY A 311 1.28 8.10 4.69
CA GLY A 311 0.00 8.76 4.53
C GLY A 311 -1.06 7.81 3.99
N ARG A 312 -2.00 7.41 4.86
CA ARG A 312 -3.11 6.51 4.49
C ARG A 312 -4.01 7.14 3.41
N GLY A 313 -4.49 6.32 2.49
CA GLY A 313 -5.29 6.74 1.33
C GLY A 313 -4.45 7.37 0.21
N THR A 314 -3.14 7.10 0.20
CA THR A 314 -2.23 7.52 -0.88
C THR A 314 -1.27 6.39 -1.24
N LEU A 315 -1.52 5.73 -2.38
CA LEU A 315 -0.73 4.55 -2.80
C LEU A 315 0.78 4.84 -2.88
N TYR A 316 1.17 6.00 -3.41
CA TYR A 316 2.57 6.39 -3.49
C TYR A 316 3.14 6.78 -2.13
N GLY A 317 2.32 7.34 -1.25
CA GLY A 317 2.70 7.70 0.12
C GLY A 317 3.01 6.44 0.91
N ALA A 318 2.13 5.43 0.86
CA ALA A 318 2.35 4.13 1.50
C ALA A 318 3.65 3.45 1.04
N ALA A 319 3.90 3.41 -0.27
CA ALA A 319 5.15 2.88 -0.83
C ALA A 319 6.37 3.65 -0.33
N LEU A 320 6.33 4.98 -0.37
CA LEU A 320 7.41 5.83 0.12
C LEU A 320 7.63 5.68 1.63
N GLY A 321 6.56 5.55 2.41
CA GLY A 321 6.61 5.34 3.85
C GLY A 321 7.33 4.05 4.22
N ALA A 322 7.07 2.95 3.50
CA ALA A 322 7.80 1.69 3.69
C ALA A 322 9.31 1.82 3.38
N VAL A 323 9.65 2.51 2.28
CA VAL A 323 11.06 2.73 1.89
C VAL A 323 11.78 3.61 2.90
N LEU A 324 11.18 4.74 3.29
CA LEU A 324 11.76 5.66 4.26
C LEU A 324 11.88 5.05 5.64
N PHE A 325 10.91 4.24 6.06
CA PHE A 325 10.99 3.54 7.33
C PHE A 325 12.13 2.51 7.34
N GLY A 326 12.27 1.72 6.26
CA GLY A 326 13.36 0.76 6.13
C GLY A 326 14.74 1.41 6.10
N LEU A 327 14.90 2.50 5.33
CA LEU A 327 16.12 3.30 5.29
C LEU A 327 16.42 3.91 6.66
N GLY A 328 15.43 4.53 7.30
CA GLY A 328 15.55 5.11 8.63
C GLY A 328 15.99 4.07 9.65
N GLN A 329 15.37 2.88 9.65
CA GLN A 329 15.77 1.79 10.53
C GLN A 329 17.24 1.41 10.33
N THR A 330 17.69 1.28 9.08
CA THR A 330 19.05 0.84 8.79
C THR A 330 20.09 1.90 9.11
N THR A 331 19.85 3.16 8.72
CA THR A 331 20.73 4.28 9.06
C THR A 331 20.84 4.50 10.57
N LEU A 332 19.73 4.35 11.31
CA LEU A 332 19.73 4.47 12.76
C LEU A 332 20.46 3.32 13.45
N SER A 333 20.26 2.08 12.96
CA SER A 333 21.01 0.92 13.45
C SER A 333 22.51 1.02 13.18
N GLU A 334 22.91 1.59 12.04
CA GLU A 334 24.32 1.82 11.69
C GLU A 334 24.93 2.95 12.54
N ALA A 335 24.22 4.05 12.75
CA ALA A 335 24.74 5.22 13.46
C ALA A 335 24.75 5.07 14.99
N MET A 336 23.74 4.42 15.57
CA MET A 336 23.60 4.26 17.03
C MET A 336 23.11 2.85 17.40
N PRO A 337 24.00 1.82 17.36
CA PRO A 337 23.62 0.43 17.60
C PRO A 337 22.99 0.16 18.98
N SER A 338 23.34 0.92 20.02
CA SER A 338 22.80 0.77 21.38
C SER A 338 21.47 1.51 21.60
N GLY A 339 21.15 2.50 20.77
CA GLY A 339 20.00 3.40 20.96
C GLY A 339 18.94 3.36 19.86
N TRP A 340 19.18 2.63 18.76
CA TRP A 340 18.34 2.68 17.56
C TRP A 340 16.87 2.35 17.83
N LEU A 341 16.56 1.43 18.76
CA LEU A 341 15.18 1.04 19.06
C LEU A 341 14.40 2.18 19.74
N TYR A 342 15.05 2.91 20.66
CA TYR A 342 14.47 4.09 21.31
C TYR A 342 14.26 5.22 20.30
N LEU A 343 15.24 5.45 19.42
CA LEU A 343 15.15 6.52 18.44
C LEU A 343 14.14 6.20 17.32
N GLN A 344 14.02 4.92 16.93
CA GLN A 344 12.98 4.44 16.02
C GLN A 344 11.59 4.64 16.63
N GLY A 345 11.42 4.32 17.92
CA GLY A 345 10.19 4.61 18.65
C GLY A 345 9.88 6.12 18.74
N ALA A 346 10.88 6.94 19.04
CA ALA A 346 10.73 8.39 19.10
C ALA A 346 10.39 9.01 17.73
N LEU A 347 11.05 8.56 16.66
CA LEU A 347 10.77 8.97 15.28
C LEU A 347 9.33 8.60 14.89
N LEU A 348 8.87 7.42 15.31
CA LEU A 348 7.50 6.99 15.10
C LEU A 348 6.49 7.94 15.75
N VAL A 349 6.69 8.23 17.04
CA VAL A 349 5.84 9.14 17.80
C VAL A 349 5.87 10.53 17.16
N ALA A 350 7.04 11.02 16.77
CA ALA A 350 7.17 12.30 16.09
C ALA A 350 6.37 12.35 14.79
N VAL A 351 6.44 11.33 13.93
CA VAL A 351 5.66 11.32 12.69
C VAL A 351 4.16 11.25 12.98
N LEU A 352 3.73 10.45 13.95
CA LEU A 352 2.31 10.34 14.32
C LEU A 352 1.75 11.63 14.91
N VAL A 353 2.52 12.33 15.75
CA VAL A 353 2.12 13.58 16.42
C VAL A 353 2.19 14.77 15.47
N PHE A 354 3.28 14.93 14.73
CA PHE A 354 3.52 16.13 13.91
C PHE A 354 3.05 15.99 12.45
N ALA A 355 2.83 14.77 11.96
CA ALA A 355 2.35 14.51 10.60
C ALA A 355 1.12 13.57 10.59
N PRO A 356 -0.04 13.96 11.15
CA PRO A 356 -1.23 13.10 11.28
C PRO A 356 -1.88 12.70 9.94
N ARG A 357 -1.49 13.34 8.83
CA ARG A 357 -1.87 12.97 7.45
C ARG A 357 -0.74 12.22 6.70
N GLY A 358 0.30 11.83 7.42
CA GLY A 358 1.54 11.26 6.89
C GLY A 358 2.35 12.25 6.03
N LEU A 359 3.46 11.76 5.51
CA LEU A 359 4.38 12.51 4.66
C LEU A 359 3.72 13.00 3.36
N ALA A 360 2.82 12.19 2.77
CA ALA A 360 2.06 12.60 1.59
C ALA A 360 1.22 13.87 1.86
N GLY A 361 0.64 13.99 3.06
CA GLY A 361 -0.14 15.17 3.46
C GLY A 361 0.70 16.43 3.61
N LEU A 362 1.93 16.31 4.13
CA LEU A 362 2.89 17.42 4.23
C LEU A 362 3.33 17.92 2.85
N ILE A 363 3.67 17.00 1.95
CA ILE A 363 4.06 17.34 0.57
C ILE A 363 2.93 18.08 -0.16
N ASP A 364 1.69 17.60 -0.04
CA ASP A 364 0.52 18.27 -0.63
C ASP A 364 0.20 19.62 0.05
N GLY A 365 0.53 19.78 1.34
CA GLY A 365 0.37 21.03 2.09
C GLY A 365 1.36 22.11 1.66
N ILE A 366 2.65 21.77 1.61
CA ILE A 366 3.74 22.65 1.16
C ILE A 366 3.49 23.07 -0.29
N ARG A 367 3.14 22.13 -1.17
CA ARG A 367 2.87 22.43 -2.58
C ARG A 367 1.65 23.34 -2.78
N ARG A 368 0.60 23.19 -1.96
CA ARG A 368 -0.55 24.12 -1.99
C ARG A 368 -0.20 25.53 -1.49
N ARG A 369 0.77 25.65 -0.58
CA ARG A 369 1.31 26.96 -0.17
C ARG A 369 2.17 27.57 -1.27
N VAL A 370 3.09 26.81 -1.85
CA VAL A 370 3.94 27.25 -2.98
C VAL A 370 3.09 27.65 -4.20
N ALA A 371 2.07 26.86 -4.55
CA ALA A 371 1.16 27.20 -5.64
C ALA A 371 0.35 28.48 -5.38
N ARG A 372 -0.01 28.76 -4.12
CA ARG A 372 -0.66 30.03 -3.73
C ARG A 372 0.30 31.21 -3.83
N VAL A 373 1.53 31.06 -3.36
CA VAL A 373 2.58 32.10 -3.43
C VAL A 373 2.99 32.39 -4.89
N ALA A 374 3.15 31.36 -5.72
CA ALA A 374 3.41 31.53 -7.15
C ALA A 374 2.24 32.21 -7.87
N ALA A 375 0.99 31.93 -7.47
CA ALA A 375 -0.19 32.59 -8.02
C ALA A 375 -0.32 34.06 -7.56
N SER A 376 0.11 34.41 -6.35
CA SER A 376 0.14 35.81 -5.88
C SER A 376 1.24 36.62 -6.55
N LEU A 377 2.40 36.01 -6.85
CA LEU A 377 3.51 36.67 -7.55
C LEU A 377 3.23 36.85 -9.06
N GLY A 378 2.50 35.93 -9.69
CA GLY A 378 2.06 36.07 -11.09
C GLY A 378 0.93 37.08 -11.32
N GLY A 379 0.35 37.65 -10.25
CA GLY A 379 -0.73 38.65 -10.30
C GLY A 379 -0.26 40.09 -10.46
N PHE A 380 1.03 40.38 -10.27
CA PHE A 380 1.58 41.75 -10.28
C PHE A 380 2.06 42.24 -11.67
N GLY A 381 1.81 41.48 -12.74
CA GLY A 381 2.37 41.74 -14.08
C GLY A 381 1.44 42.37 -15.12
N ARG A 382 0.28 42.93 -14.76
CA ARG A 382 -0.55 43.69 -15.71
C ARG A 382 -0.87 45.06 -15.13
N ALA A 383 -0.03 46.04 -15.48
CA ALA A 383 -0.39 47.44 -15.40
C ALA A 383 -1.63 47.70 -16.30
N PRO A 384 -2.57 48.55 -15.89
CA PRO A 384 -3.60 49.05 -16.79
C PRO A 384 -2.95 50.06 -17.74
N THR A 385 -2.71 49.67 -18.99
CA THR A 385 -2.35 50.58 -20.08
C THR A 385 -3.62 51.06 -20.79
N GLY A 386 -3.74 52.39 -20.93
CA GLY A 386 -4.76 53.13 -21.69
C GLY A 386 -6.02 53.43 -20.87
N ALA A 387 -6.35 54.63 -20.42
CA ALA A 387 -6.13 55.98 -20.96
C ALA A 387 -6.55 56.11 -22.44
N GLU A 388 -7.86 56.20 -22.66
CA GLU A 388 -8.45 56.93 -23.79
C GLU A 388 -9.53 57.88 -23.26
N LEU A 389 -9.65 59.01 -23.95
CA LEU A 389 -9.95 60.38 -23.52
C LEU A 389 -11.46 60.72 -23.44
N PRO A 390 -11.84 61.85 -22.82
CA PRO A 390 -13.17 62.41 -22.97
C PRO A 390 -13.34 63.08 -24.35
N GLY A 391 -14.45 62.76 -25.03
CA GLY A 391 -14.94 63.38 -26.24
C GLY A 391 -16.44 63.15 -26.35
#